data_AF-A0A1J5KJC5-F1
#
_entry.id   AF-A0A1J5KJC5-F1
#
_cell.length_a   1.000
_cell.length_b   1.000
_cell.length_c   1.000
_cell.angle_alpha   90.00
_cell.angle_beta   90.00
_cell.angle_gamma   90.00
#
_symmetry.space_group_name_H-M   'P 1'
#
loop_
_entity.id
_entity.type
_entity.pdbx_description
1 polymer ?
#
loop_
_entity_poly.entity_id
_entity_poly.type
_entity_poly.pdbx_seq_one_letter_code
_entity_poly.pdbx_strand_id
1 'polypeptide(L)'
;MYKILIVASLIFLQSCSQFTIRDRAIASRQSNRNCLSWASEFSLEYLTHPQSNQFKNAQDFIYFQDTLVKFKVDEPRLLELGADPDHNNYISMKSIQEAESVLIAERRELIPGPIIRGPAEIDFYDDLGRPWDVKTPISPTEYEAWEFDISQVSNSIVHQLEATHENFETQIVEPVRILVDLRNTNSKHRLKVNAWIYGNLEPEEIARIRIIQ
;
A
#
# COMPACT_ATOMS: atom_id res chain seq x y z
N MET A 1 13.31 64.58 31.65
CA MET A 1 12.35 65.44 30.90
C MET A 1 13.08 66.08 29.74
N TYR A 2 13.01 65.54 28.53
CA TYR A 2 13.27 66.27 27.29
C TYR A 2 12.40 65.72 26.15
N LYS A 3 12.08 66.64 25.24
CA LYS A 3 10.92 66.74 24.37
C LYS A 3 10.86 65.70 23.25
N ILE A 4 9.62 65.31 22.95
CA ILE A 4 9.13 64.80 21.67
C ILE A 4 9.47 65.81 20.57
N LEU A 5 10.03 65.35 19.44
CA LEU A 5 9.90 66.02 18.16
C LEU A 5 9.45 65.00 17.11
N ILE A 6 8.23 65.21 16.63
CA ILE A 6 7.63 64.59 15.46
C ILE A 6 8.10 65.41 14.25
N VAL A 7 8.65 64.76 13.23
CA VAL A 7 8.65 65.29 11.86
C VAL A 7 8.17 64.20 10.93
N ALA A 8 7.12 64.54 10.20
CA ALA A 8 6.38 63.70 9.29
C ALA A 8 7.01 63.66 7.89
N SER A 9 6.81 62.52 7.24
CA SER A 9 6.51 62.32 5.81
C SER A 9 7.49 62.82 4.75
N LEU A 10 8.04 61.88 3.98
CA LEU A 10 8.02 62.00 2.53
C LEU A 10 8.04 60.62 1.85
N ILE A 11 7.04 60.43 1.01
CA ILE A 11 6.77 59.31 0.12
C ILE A 11 7.80 59.31 -1.00
N PHE A 12 8.40 58.15 -1.29
CA PHE A 12 8.93 57.86 -2.62
C PHE A 12 8.49 56.46 -3.05
N LEU A 13 7.54 56.44 -3.97
CA LEU A 13 7.29 55.36 -4.90
C LEU A 13 8.51 55.20 -5.81
N GLN A 14 9.10 54.00 -5.88
CA GLN A 14 9.54 53.45 -7.16
C GLN A 14 9.36 51.93 -7.19
N SER A 15 8.55 51.56 -8.16
CA SER A 15 8.21 50.24 -8.66
C SER A 15 9.24 49.72 -9.66
N CYS A 16 9.24 48.39 -9.85
CA CYS A 16 9.66 47.62 -11.01
C CYS A 16 11.17 47.41 -11.28
N SER A 17 11.62 46.15 -11.13
CA SER A 17 12.01 45.32 -12.30
C SER A 17 12.19 43.86 -11.85
N GLN A 18 11.22 43.00 -12.15
CA GLN A 18 11.30 41.96 -13.18
C GLN A 18 12.11 40.71 -12.78
N PHE A 19 11.45 39.79 -12.09
CA PHE A 19 11.71 38.36 -12.29
C PHE A 19 10.61 37.83 -13.23
N THR A 20 10.96 37.68 -14.50
CA THR A 20 10.10 37.07 -15.51
C THR A 20 10.05 35.57 -15.28
N ILE A 21 8.93 35.10 -14.72
CA ILE A 21 8.42 33.74 -14.94
C ILE A 21 6.97 33.88 -15.44
N ARG A 22 6.85 34.25 -16.70
CA ARG A 22 5.81 33.80 -17.64
C ARG A 22 6.61 33.02 -18.69
N ASP A 23 6.40 31.73 -18.91
CA ASP A 23 5.12 31.13 -19.22
C ASP A 23 4.89 29.78 -18.50
N ARG A 24 3.87 29.76 -17.63
CA ARG A 24 2.92 28.65 -17.65
C ARG A 24 2.06 28.88 -18.88
N ALA A 25 2.19 28.04 -19.90
CA ALA A 25 1.18 27.04 -20.23
C ALA A 25 1.47 26.39 -21.60
N ILE A 26 1.17 25.09 -21.65
CA ILE A 26 0.83 24.27 -22.83
C ILE A 26 2.01 23.52 -23.48
N ALA A 27 1.83 22.20 -23.56
CA ALA A 27 2.69 21.13 -24.11
C ALA A 27 3.86 20.72 -23.19
N SER A 28 3.81 19.63 -22.42
CA SER A 28 3.30 18.29 -22.75
C SER A 28 2.51 17.67 -21.59
N ARG A 29 1.37 18.28 -21.26
CA ARG A 29 0.22 17.52 -20.70
C ARG A 29 -0.38 16.67 -21.82
N GLN A 30 0.32 15.60 -22.19
CA GLN A 30 -0.15 14.64 -23.19
C GLN A 30 0.13 13.19 -22.77
N SER A 31 0.31 12.93 -21.47
CA SER A 31 0.18 11.59 -20.88
C SER A 31 -1.03 11.45 -19.95
N ASN A 32 -1.81 12.53 -19.74
CA ASN A 32 -2.73 12.61 -18.61
C ASN A 32 -4.22 12.63 -19.01
N ARG A 33 -4.61 11.80 -19.98
CA ARG A 33 -6.02 11.63 -20.37
C ARG A 33 -6.48 10.17 -20.54
N ASN A 34 -5.73 9.18 -20.04
CA ASN A 34 -6.20 7.79 -20.08
C ASN A 34 -6.45 7.11 -18.72
N CYS A 35 -5.86 7.55 -17.61
CA CYS A 35 -6.19 6.93 -16.31
C CYS A 35 -7.61 7.31 -15.84
N LEU A 36 -8.06 8.55 -16.10
CA LEU A 36 -9.41 9.00 -15.76
C LEU A 36 -10.48 8.56 -16.78
N SER A 37 -10.12 8.27 -18.03
CA SER A 37 -11.08 7.75 -19.01
C SER A 37 -11.40 6.29 -18.75
N TRP A 38 -10.43 5.51 -18.26
CA TRP A 38 -10.68 4.15 -17.76
C TRP A 38 -11.51 4.19 -16.49
N ALA A 39 -11.22 5.11 -15.56
CA ALA A 39 -12.05 5.33 -14.37
C ALA A 39 -13.51 5.73 -14.69
N SER A 40 -13.78 6.30 -15.87
CA SER A 40 -15.13 6.72 -16.29
C SER A 40 -15.96 5.64 -17.02
N GLU A 41 -15.33 4.51 -17.41
CA GLU A 41 -16.03 3.32 -17.90
C GLU A 41 -16.37 2.32 -16.78
N PHE A 42 -15.86 2.54 -15.56
CA PHE A 42 -16.32 1.78 -14.41
C PHE A 42 -17.69 2.27 -13.98
N SER A 43 -18.71 1.44 -14.18
CA SER A 43 -20.02 1.71 -13.61
C SER A 43 -19.87 1.92 -12.10
N LEU A 44 -20.40 3.02 -11.59
CA LEU A 44 -20.56 3.25 -10.14
C LEU A 44 -21.24 2.06 -9.45
N GLU A 45 -21.99 1.23 -10.19
CA GLU A 45 -22.58 -0.03 -9.76
C GLU A 45 -21.52 -1.07 -9.34
N TYR A 46 -20.39 -1.16 -10.05
CA TYR A 46 -19.30 -2.11 -9.78
C TYR A 46 -18.51 -1.78 -8.51
N LEU A 47 -18.38 -0.49 -8.17
CA LEU A 47 -17.76 -0.03 -6.93
C LEU A 47 -18.71 -0.07 -5.73
N THR A 48 -20.02 -0.18 -5.96
CA THR A 48 -21.03 -0.13 -4.88
C THR A 48 -21.69 -1.47 -4.57
N HIS A 49 -21.60 -2.46 -5.47
CA HIS A 49 -22.26 -3.76 -5.32
C HIS A 49 -21.37 -4.92 -5.80
N PRO A 50 -20.39 -5.36 -4.99
CA PRO A 50 -19.62 -6.57 -5.26
C PRO A 50 -20.57 -7.74 -5.59
N GLN A 51 -20.34 -8.39 -6.72
CA GLN A 51 -21.13 -9.52 -7.18
C GLN A 51 -20.56 -10.80 -6.58
N SER A 52 -21.42 -11.69 -6.09
CA SER A 52 -20.99 -12.93 -5.41
C SER A 52 -20.14 -13.86 -6.32
N ASN A 53 -20.27 -13.74 -7.64
CA ASN A 53 -19.48 -14.50 -8.61
C ASN A 53 -18.02 -14.06 -8.74
N GLN A 54 -17.63 -12.91 -8.17
CA GLN A 54 -16.23 -12.46 -8.09
C GLN A 54 -15.47 -13.16 -6.94
N PHE A 55 -16.20 -13.79 -6.03
CA PHE A 55 -15.65 -14.45 -4.85
C PHE A 55 -15.57 -15.95 -5.09
N LYS A 56 -14.53 -16.58 -4.56
CA LYS A 56 -14.34 -18.03 -4.70
C LYS A 56 -15.47 -18.83 -4.04
N ASN A 57 -16.08 -18.30 -2.99
CA ASN A 57 -17.27 -18.86 -2.33
C ASN A 57 -18.02 -17.78 -1.51
N ALA A 58 -19.17 -18.16 -0.94
CA ALA A 58 -19.99 -17.26 -0.12
C ALA A 58 -19.30 -16.78 1.18
N GLN A 59 -18.41 -17.59 1.75
CA GLN A 59 -17.68 -17.22 2.97
C GLN A 59 -16.70 -16.08 2.69
N ASP A 60 -16.05 -16.07 1.52
CA ASP A 60 -15.16 -14.99 1.10
C ASP A 60 -15.94 -13.67 0.89
N PHE A 61 -17.15 -13.74 0.33
CA PHE A 61 -18.04 -12.57 0.20
C PHE A 61 -18.47 -12.01 1.56
N ILE A 62 -18.86 -12.87 2.50
CA ILE A 62 -19.22 -12.45 3.86
C ILE A 62 -18.00 -11.81 4.54
N TYR A 63 -16.83 -12.44 4.43
CA TYR A 63 -15.59 -11.92 4.99
C TYR A 63 -15.23 -10.53 4.43
N PHE A 64 -15.43 -10.32 3.13
CA PHE A 64 -15.25 -9.01 2.49
C PHE A 64 -16.16 -7.94 3.12
N GLN A 65 -17.46 -8.25 3.24
CA GLN A 65 -18.45 -7.33 3.84
C GLN A 65 -18.09 -7.00 5.30
N ASP A 66 -17.73 -8.02 6.08
CA ASP A 66 -17.30 -7.85 7.47
C ASP A 66 -16.03 -6.99 7.57
N THR A 67 -15.10 -7.13 6.62
CA THR A 67 -13.85 -6.35 6.58
C THR A 67 -14.13 -4.86 6.34
N LEU A 68 -15.02 -4.53 5.40
CA LEU A 68 -15.47 -3.15 5.15
C LEU A 68 -16.05 -2.52 6.44
N VAL A 69 -16.94 -3.24 7.13
CA VAL A 69 -17.59 -2.78 8.35
C VAL A 69 -16.61 -2.66 9.52
N LYS A 70 -15.88 -3.74 9.82
CA LYS A 70 -15.01 -3.85 11.01
C LYS A 70 -13.91 -2.82 11.01
N PHE A 71 -13.23 -2.66 9.88
CA PHE A 71 -12.06 -1.79 9.80
C PHE A 71 -12.44 -0.38 9.35
N LYS A 72 -13.73 -0.10 9.15
CA LYS A 72 -14.21 1.13 8.51
C LYS A 72 -13.38 1.43 7.26
N VAL A 73 -13.05 0.37 6.54
CA VAL A 73 -12.36 0.44 5.26
C VAL A 73 -13.45 0.85 4.29
N ASP A 74 -13.82 2.12 4.32
CA ASP A 74 -14.59 2.76 3.25
C ASP A 74 -13.61 3.10 2.13
N GLU A 75 -12.92 2.08 1.65
CA GLU A 75 -11.92 2.18 0.60
C GLU A 75 -12.47 1.48 -0.63
N PRO A 76 -12.90 2.25 -1.65
CA PRO A 76 -13.38 1.69 -2.91
C PRO A 76 -12.39 0.73 -3.57
N ARG A 77 -11.07 0.88 -3.30
CA ARG A 77 -10.03 0.02 -3.85
C ARG A 77 -9.97 -1.39 -3.25
N LEU A 78 -10.64 -1.70 -2.13
CA LEU A 78 -10.51 -3.03 -1.50
C LEU A 78 -10.91 -4.17 -2.45
N LEU A 79 -11.94 -3.95 -3.28
CA LEU A 79 -12.39 -4.92 -4.28
C LEU A 79 -11.31 -5.20 -5.33
N GLU A 80 -10.68 -4.15 -5.83
CA GLU A 80 -9.62 -4.21 -6.85
C GLU A 80 -8.34 -4.85 -6.27
N LEU A 81 -7.93 -4.41 -5.09
CA LEU A 81 -6.74 -4.92 -4.41
C LEU A 81 -6.91 -6.37 -3.94
N GLY A 82 -8.14 -6.83 -3.71
CA GLY A 82 -8.42 -8.21 -3.33
C GLY A 82 -8.52 -9.19 -4.51
N ALA A 83 -8.55 -8.71 -5.76
CA ALA A 83 -8.63 -9.54 -6.95
C ALA A 83 -7.26 -10.17 -7.24
N ASP A 84 -7.15 -11.49 -7.15
CA ASP A 84 -5.86 -12.17 -7.21
C ASP A 84 -5.55 -12.76 -8.61
N PRO A 85 -4.58 -12.22 -9.37
CA PRO A 85 -4.26 -12.70 -10.71
C PRO A 85 -3.82 -14.16 -10.76
N ASP A 86 -3.13 -14.66 -9.72
CA ASP A 86 -2.70 -16.07 -9.63
C ASP A 86 -3.88 -17.04 -9.51
N HIS A 87 -5.07 -16.50 -9.25
CA HIS A 87 -6.30 -17.25 -9.07
C HIS A 87 -7.43 -16.72 -9.96
N ASN A 88 -7.12 -16.36 -11.22
CA ASN A 88 -8.10 -15.87 -12.20
C ASN A 88 -8.90 -14.64 -11.72
N ASN A 89 -8.26 -13.76 -10.94
CA ASN A 89 -8.87 -12.59 -10.31
C ASN A 89 -10.01 -12.92 -9.32
N TYR A 90 -10.10 -14.17 -8.83
CA TYR A 90 -11.03 -14.48 -7.75
C TYR A 90 -10.59 -13.81 -6.46
N ILE A 91 -11.57 -13.29 -5.73
CA ILE A 91 -11.37 -12.70 -4.40
C ILE A 91 -11.55 -13.80 -3.37
N SER A 92 -10.54 -13.96 -2.49
CA SER A 92 -10.50 -14.94 -1.42
C SER A 92 -10.25 -14.25 -0.08
N MET A 93 -10.55 -14.93 1.03
CA MET A 93 -10.21 -14.43 2.37
C MET A 93 -8.71 -14.06 2.49
N LYS A 94 -7.82 -14.84 1.86
CA LYS A 94 -6.38 -14.56 1.84
C LYS A 94 -6.05 -13.27 1.11
N SER A 95 -6.56 -13.08 -0.10
CA SER A 95 -6.30 -11.87 -0.88
C SER A 95 -6.95 -10.62 -0.28
N ILE A 96 -8.10 -10.77 0.40
CA ILE A 96 -8.71 -9.69 1.19
C ILE A 96 -7.82 -9.29 2.36
N GLN A 97 -7.24 -10.26 3.07
CA GLN A 97 -6.30 -9.97 4.17
C GLN A 97 -5.05 -9.25 3.67
N GLU A 98 -4.49 -9.68 2.54
CA GLU A 98 -3.33 -9.03 1.92
C GLU A 98 -3.65 -7.59 1.50
N ALA A 99 -4.79 -7.37 0.85
CA ALA A 99 -5.29 -6.05 0.49
C ALA A 99 -5.52 -5.14 1.72
N GLU A 100 -6.08 -5.70 2.80
CA GLU A 100 -6.27 -4.97 4.05
C GLU A 100 -4.93 -4.54 4.66
N SER A 101 -3.93 -5.42 4.67
CA SER A 101 -2.59 -5.13 5.18
C SER A 101 -1.96 -3.95 4.47
N VAL A 102 -1.97 -3.94 3.13
CA VAL A 102 -1.36 -2.84 2.35
C VAL A 102 -2.11 -1.53 2.53
N LEU A 103 -3.44 -1.54 2.58
CA LEU A 103 -4.23 -0.32 2.85
C LEU A 103 -3.95 0.26 4.24
N ILE A 104 -3.69 -0.58 5.23
CA ILE A 104 -3.32 -0.12 6.57
C ILE A 104 -1.89 0.41 6.59
N ALA A 105 -0.96 -0.23 5.90
CA ALA A 105 0.40 0.27 5.77
C ALA A 105 0.44 1.62 5.04
N GLU A 106 -0.34 1.78 3.98
CA GLU A 106 -0.51 3.03 3.22
C GLU A 106 -1.02 4.15 4.14
N ARG A 107 -2.13 3.92 4.85
CA ARG A 107 -2.73 4.91 5.78
C ARG A 107 -1.84 5.27 6.95
N ARG A 108 -0.91 4.38 7.32
CA ARG A 108 0.08 4.61 8.38
C ARG A 108 1.40 5.17 7.84
N GLU A 109 1.47 5.48 6.54
CA GLU A 109 2.67 5.99 5.86
C GLU A 109 3.89 5.05 6.01
N LEU A 110 3.66 3.75 6.21
CA LEU A 110 4.72 2.73 6.29
C LEU A 110 5.26 2.37 4.90
N ILE A 111 4.39 2.45 3.91
CA ILE A 111 4.68 2.28 2.49
C ILE A 111 4.03 3.43 1.71
N PRO A 112 4.64 3.90 0.62
CA PRO A 112 4.03 4.93 -0.21
C PRO A 112 2.76 4.47 -0.93
N GLY A 113 1.87 5.41 -1.21
CA GLY A 113 0.60 5.15 -1.88
C GLY A 113 0.25 6.24 -2.89
N PRO A 114 -0.65 5.99 -3.84
CA PRO A 114 -1.58 4.87 -3.85
C PRO A 114 -0.95 3.54 -4.28
N ILE A 115 -1.32 2.47 -3.57
CA ILE A 115 -0.96 1.09 -3.91
C ILE A 115 -1.94 0.52 -4.93
N ILE A 116 -1.43 -0.33 -5.82
CA ILE A 116 -2.19 -1.08 -6.83
C ILE A 116 -1.88 -2.58 -6.73
N ARG A 117 -2.80 -3.44 -7.21
CA ARG A 117 -2.58 -4.89 -7.31
C ARG A 117 -1.52 -5.17 -8.39
N GLY A 118 -0.57 -6.03 -8.07
CA GLY A 118 0.44 -6.53 -9.02
C GLY A 118 -0.12 -7.60 -9.96
N PRO A 119 0.62 -8.00 -11.00
CA PRO A 119 0.31 -9.18 -11.80
C PRO A 119 0.54 -10.48 -11.00
N ALA A 120 0.43 -11.63 -11.67
CA ALA A 120 0.86 -12.92 -11.11
C ALA A 120 2.28 -12.83 -10.52
N GLU A 121 2.55 -13.60 -9.46
CA GLU A 121 3.84 -13.68 -8.76
C GLU A 121 4.23 -12.48 -7.87
N ILE A 122 3.55 -11.33 -7.99
CA ILE A 122 3.78 -10.17 -7.11
C ILE A 122 2.47 -9.57 -6.61
N ASP A 123 2.34 -9.39 -5.30
CA ASP A 123 1.06 -9.00 -4.73
C ASP A 123 0.66 -7.55 -5.09
N PHE A 124 1.59 -6.59 -4.97
CA PHE A 124 1.27 -5.17 -5.09
C PHE A 124 2.44 -4.32 -5.63
N TYR A 125 2.10 -3.10 -6.05
CA TYR A 125 3.04 -2.01 -6.32
C TYR A 125 2.67 -0.76 -5.54
N ASP A 126 3.67 -0.03 -5.06
CA ASP A 126 3.47 1.32 -4.50
C ASP A 126 3.48 2.42 -5.57
N ASP A 127 3.30 3.68 -5.14
CA ASP A 127 3.23 4.86 -6.03
C ASP A 127 4.53 5.16 -6.79
N LEU A 128 5.65 4.54 -6.40
CA LEU A 128 6.93 4.63 -7.09
C LEU A 128 7.15 3.44 -8.03
N GLY A 129 6.12 2.59 -8.20
CA GLY A 129 6.16 1.39 -9.02
C GLY A 129 6.97 0.25 -8.40
N ARG A 130 7.25 0.28 -7.10
CA ARG A 130 8.14 -0.71 -6.48
C ARG A 130 7.36 -1.96 -6.04
N PRO A 131 7.89 -3.17 -6.29
CA PRO A 131 7.17 -4.42 -6.01
C PRO A 131 7.12 -4.73 -4.50
N TRP A 132 5.93 -5.12 -4.03
CA TRP A 132 5.65 -5.53 -2.66
C TRP A 132 4.97 -6.90 -2.62
N ASP A 133 5.46 -7.78 -1.76
CA ASP A 133 4.81 -9.02 -1.36
C ASP A 133 4.34 -8.92 0.11
N VAL A 134 3.20 -9.55 0.42
CA VAL A 134 2.58 -9.49 1.75
C VAL A 134 2.63 -10.84 2.45
N LYS A 135 3.09 -10.84 3.69
CA LYS A 135 3.06 -12.01 4.58
C LYS A 135 2.12 -11.77 5.76
N THR A 136 1.10 -12.61 5.89
CA THR A 136 0.06 -12.53 6.94
C THR A 136 0.08 -13.76 7.86
N PRO A 137 1.17 -14.02 8.60
CA PRO A 137 1.26 -15.22 9.43
C PRO A 137 0.15 -15.25 10.49
N ILE A 138 -0.63 -16.33 10.52
CA ILE A 138 -1.69 -16.53 11.51
C ILE A 138 -1.19 -17.39 12.67
N SER A 139 -1.74 -17.18 13.86
CA SER A 139 -1.55 -18.10 14.99
C SER A 139 -2.70 -19.10 15.06
N PRO A 140 -2.45 -20.35 15.51
CA PRO A 140 -3.54 -21.25 15.83
C PRO A 140 -4.37 -20.68 16.98
N THR A 141 -5.67 -20.83 16.86
CA THR A 141 -6.66 -20.61 17.93
C THR A 141 -6.58 -21.75 18.95
N GLU A 142 -7.25 -21.57 20.10
CA GLU A 142 -7.26 -22.58 21.18
C GLU A 142 -7.94 -23.91 20.79
N TYR A 143 -8.67 -23.93 19.67
CA TYR A 143 -9.41 -25.11 19.18
C TYR A 143 -8.74 -25.80 17.99
N GLU A 144 -7.67 -25.22 17.44
CA GLU A 144 -6.97 -25.77 16.28
C GLU A 144 -5.84 -26.71 16.71
N ALA A 145 -5.67 -27.82 15.99
CA ALA A 145 -4.69 -28.86 16.32
C ALA A 145 -3.30 -28.64 15.68
N TRP A 146 -3.12 -27.58 14.88
CA TRP A 146 -1.86 -27.30 14.19
C TRP A 146 -0.98 -26.36 15.02
N GLU A 147 0.34 -26.46 14.84
CA GLU A 147 1.31 -25.62 15.54
C GLU A 147 1.88 -24.54 14.63
N PHE A 148 2.17 -23.38 15.21
CA PHE A 148 2.84 -22.31 14.49
C PHE A 148 4.26 -22.69 14.10
N ASP A 149 4.49 -22.84 12.80
CA ASP A 149 5.80 -23.14 12.22
C ASP A 149 6.51 -21.86 11.78
N ILE A 150 7.49 -21.43 12.58
CA ILE A 150 8.34 -20.30 12.25
C ILE A 150 9.17 -20.55 10.99
N SER A 151 9.52 -21.81 10.70
CA SER A 151 10.33 -22.19 9.53
C SER A 151 9.58 -21.94 8.24
N GLN A 152 8.28 -22.23 8.21
CA GLN A 152 7.42 -21.94 7.07
C GLN A 152 7.35 -20.44 6.80
N VAL A 153 7.14 -19.62 7.84
CA VAL A 153 7.10 -18.16 7.73
C VAL A 153 8.45 -17.61 7.25
N SER A 154 9.55 -18.04 7.87
CA SER A 154 10.89 -17.60 7.50
C SER A 154 11.25 -17.96 6.06
N ASN A 155 10.97 -19.20 5.63
CA ASN A 155 11.25 -19.63 4.27
C ASN A 155 10.46 -18.81 3.25
N SER A 156 9.21 -18.46 3.56
CA SER A 156 8.40 -17.61 2.69
C SER A 156 8.95 -16.17 2.61
N ILE A 157 9.49 -15.63 3.71
CA ILE A 157 10.14 -14.32 3.73
C ILE A 157 11.45 -14.35 2.92
N VAL A 158 12.34 -15.31 3.19
CA VAL A 158 13.63 -15.44 2.48
C VAL A 158 13.40 -15.59 0.98
N HIS A 159 12.48 -16.47 0.58
CA HIS A 159 12.17 -16.70 -0.82
C HIS A 159 11.80 -15.40 -1.55
N GLN A 160 11.01 -14.53 -0.93
CA GLN A 160 10.64 -13.25 -1.54
C GLN A 160 11.72 -12.17 -1.42
N LEU A 161 12.59 -12.23 -0.41
CA LEU A 161 13.74 -11.33 -0.35
C LEU A 161 14.75 -11.61 -1.48
N GLU A 162 14.83 -12.86 -1.93
CA GLU A 162 15.66 -13.29 -3.07
C GLU A 162 15.03 -12.97 -4.43
N ALA A 163 13.72 -12.70 -4.45
CA ALA A 163 12.98 -12.39 -5.67
C ALA A 163 13.23 -10.95 -6.15
N THR A 164 13.09 -10.78 -7.47
CA THR A 164 13.14 -9.48 -8.14
C THR A 164 11.97 -9.37 -9.10
N HIS A 165 11.47 -8.15 -9.29
CA HIS A 165 10.41 -7.88 -10.26
C HIS A 165 10.67 -6.53 -10.93
N GLU A 166 10.22 -6.38 -12.18
CA GLU A 166 10.25 -5.08 -12.86
C GLU A 166 9.43 -4.07 -12.08
N ASN A 167 10.03 -2.90 -11.82
CA ASN A 167 9.35 -1.73 -11.33
C ASN A 167 8.28 -1.32 -12.35
N PHE A 168 7.04 -1.16 -11.90
CA PHE A 168 5.89 -0.90 -12.76
C PHE A 168 6.04 0.35 -13.63
N GLU A 169 6.65 1.41 -13.09
CA GLU A 169 6.80 2.70 -13.77
C GLU A 169 8.04 2.74 -14.67
N THR A 170 9.18 2.24 -14.17
CA THR A 170 10.48 2.40 -14.83
C THR A 170 10.90 1.19 -15.65
N GLN A 171 10.25 0.04 -15.46
CA GLN A 171 10.59 -1.26 -16.07
C GLN A 171 12.00 -1.76 -15.69
N ILE A 172 12.62 -1.17 -14.66
CA ILE A 172 13.91 -1.62 -14.12
C ILE A 172 13.64 -2.74 -13.12
N VAL A 173 14.35 -3.85 -13.24
CA VAL A 173 14.29 -4.96 -12.28
C VAL A 173 14.79 -4.48 -10.92
N GLU A 174 13.91 -4.56 -9.92
CA GLU A 174 14.17 -4.18 -8.54
C GLU A 174 13.95 -5.36 -7.59
N PRO A 175 14.63 -5.38 -6.43
CA PRO A 175 14.34 -6.35 -5.39
C PRO A 175 12.93 -6.16 -4.82
N VAL A 176 12.26 -7.28 -4.56
CA VAL A 176 10.94 -7.28 -3.89
C VAL A 176 11.07 -6.76 -2.46
N ARG A 177 10.09 -5.97 -2.04
CA ARG A 177 9.92 -5.50 -0.66
C ARG A 177 8.83 -6.31 0.01
N ILE A 178 8.89 -6.41 1.34
CA ILE A 178 7.98 -7.30 2.07
C ILE A 178 7.23 -6.50 3.13
N LEU A 179 5.92 -6.66 3.14
CA LEU A 179 5.05 -6.22 4.21
C LEU A 179 4.66 -7.42 5.07
N VAL A 180 5.06 -7.44 6.33
CA VAL A 180 4.67 -8.47 7.29
C VAL A 180 3.56 -7.93 8.20
N ASP A 181 2.36 -8.48 8.08
CA ASP A 181 1.23 -8.13 8.93
C ASP A 181 1.05 -9.15 10.06
N LEU A 182 1.39 -8.71 11.26
CA LEU A 182 1.37 -9.51 12.47
C LEU A 182 0.11 -9.29 13.33
N ARG A 183 -0.87 -8.50 12.87
CA ARG A 183 -2.05 -8.15 13.69
C ARG A 183 -2.91 -9.36 14.06
N ASN A 184 -2.93 -10.39 13.21
CA ASN A 184 -3.64 -11.65 13.46
C ASN A 184 -2.73 -12.73 14.08
N THR A 185 -1.49 -12.37 14.45
CA THR A 185 -0.54 -13.23 15.13
C THR A 185 -0.58 -12.97 16.64
N ASN A 186 -0.69 -14.02 17.46
CA ASN A 186 -0.63 -13.86 18.92
C ASN A 186 0.74 -13.36 19.38
N SER A 187 0.83 -12.76 20.57
CA SER A 187 2.04 -12.09 21.05
C SER A 187 3.28 -13.00 21.11
N LYS A 188 3.10 -14.29 21.44
CA LYS A 188 4.19 -15.27 21.48
C LYS A 188 4.78 -15.49 20.08
N HIS A 189 3.94 -15.65 19.08
CA HIS A 189 4.38 -15.90 17.70
C HIS A 189 4.90 -14.62 17.03
N ARG A 190 4.34 -13.44 17.36
CA ARG A 190 4.92 -12.14 16.95
C ARG A 190 6.36 -11.99 17.39
N LEU A 191 6.65 -12.31 18.65
CA LEU A 191 8.02 -12.28 19.18
C LEU A 191 8.93 -13.27 18.44
N LYS A 192 8.43 -14.47 18.08
CA LYS A 192 9.20 -15.42 17.28
C LYS A 192 9.53 -14.86 15.90
N VAL A 193 8.56 -14.29 15.20
CA VAL A 193 8.77 -13.71 13.87
C VAL A 193 9.75 -12.53 13.94
N ASN A 194 9.55 -11.59 14.85
CA ASN A 194 10.46 -10.45 15.04
C ASN A 194 11.87 -10.90 15.41
N ALA A 195 12.01 -11.82 16.37
CA ALA A 195 13.32 -12.32 16.77
C ALA A 195 14.03 -13.04 15.61
N TRP A 196 13.28 -13.74 14.76
CA TRP A 196 13.86 -14.35 13.57
C TRP A 196 14.33 -13.28 12.57
N ILE A 197 13.46 -12.32 12.19
CA ILE A 197 13.78 -11.23 11.25
C ILE A 197 15.04 -10.47 11.69
N TYR A 198 15.07 -9.97 12.93
CA TYR A 198 16.18 -9.15 13.41
C TYR A 198 17.42 -9.95 13.82
N GLY A 199 17.31 -11.27 13.93
CA GLY A 199 18.40 -12.15 14.34
C GLY A 199 19.06 -12.91 13.19
N ASN A 200 18.42 -13.00 12.01
CA ASN A 200 18.87 -13.86 10.91
C ASN A 200 19.00 -13.15 9.56
N LEU A 201 18.49 -11.91 9.42
CA LEU A 201 18.58 -11.16 8.17
C LEU A 201 19.64 -10.06 8.24
N GLU A 202 20.23 -9.77 7.09
CA GLU A 202 21.21 -8.70 6.94
C GLU A 202 20.53 -7.31 6.98
N PRO A 203 21.25 -6.23 7.35
CA PRO A 203 20.67 -4.89 7.42
C PRO A 203 19.97 -4.42 6.13
N GLU A 204 20.51 -4.81 4.97
CA GLU A 204 19.94 -4.47 3.66
C GLU A 204 18.61 -5.19 3.39
N GLU A 205 18.47 -6.42 3.86
CA GLU A 205 17.23 -7.19 3.78
C GLU A 205 16.19 -6.60 4.73
N ILE A 206 16.57 -6.31 5.97
CA ILE A 206 15.71 -5.68 6.97
C ILE A 206 15.18 -4.33 6.45
N ALA A 207 16.01 -3.55 5.74
CA ALA A 207 15.60 -2.27 5.17
C ALA A 207 14.44 -2.37 4.16
N ARG A 208 14.26 -3.54 3.52
CA ARG A 208 13.17 -3.86 2.59
C ARG A 208 11.90 -4.39 3.27
N ILE A 209 11.93 -4.63 4.58
CA ILE A 209 10.79 -5.15 5.34
C ILE A 209 10.05 -4.01 6.05
N ARG A 210 8.72 -4.06 6.01
CA ARG A 210 7.84 -3.26 6.87
C ARG A 210 6.97 -4.19 7.69
N ILE A 211 6.74 -3.84 8.95
CA ILE A 211 5.98 -4.67 9.89
C ILE A 211 4.79 -3.88 10.44
N ILE A 212 3.60 -4.46 10.34
CA ILE A 212 2.40 -3.99 11.04
C ILE A 212 2.17 -4.92 12.23
N GLN A 213 1.95 -4.36 13.42
CA GLN A 213 1.77 -5.13 14.65
C GLN A 213 0.76 -4.51 15.61
#